data_AF-A0A498MN92-F1
#
_entry.id   AF-A0A498MN92-F1
#
_cell.length_a   1.000
_cell.length_b   1.000
_cell.length_c   1.000
_cell.angle_alpha   90.00
_cell.angle_beta   90.00
_cell.angle_gamma   90.00
#
_symmetry.space_group_name_H-M   'P 1'
#
loop_
_entity.id
_entity.type
_entity.pdbx_description
1 polymer ?
#
loop_
_entity_poly.entity_id
_entity_poly.type
_entity_poly.pdbx_seq_one_letter_code
_entity_poly.pdbx_strand_id
1 'polypeptide(L)'
;MDELLSTFKKFAIHGDTKATGKEMNGKNWAKLCKDCKVIDSKNVTGTDVDIVFTKVKAKTSRVITYEEFQKALEELAPKRFKNQSKDEALQSMHKLIEGKEPTNVGVTKVAKTGAVDRLTDTSKYTGSHKERFDESGKGKGKGGREEIVEHTGYVGAYKNAGTYDEKTKAKYIIHLYDLICEASWEDKEAHIYYTDFIMEMGILFLNMMHHIHMLLYGNIWFSVADMIILTQLRFLSQEIQRRLRQHKNYLHIYDVLDKRFSLATMEELASHDDRCAICWEKMYTAYKLPCGHLFHKHNDLAVPLRMYHKSKLSKLNMHNISKAATDITRLTAGHVGGQIFAAYVLCTAQDKDAVRLALEQIDVIRRMCTENKEMELVTTAEGMGTSTKIACLISIEGGHSIDSSLPTLRMFYLLGVRSMALTHNCNTPWAETSSSLYSNYQQKNNSLTDFGKAVVSEMNRLGMLVDLSHSSWGTARAVLKHSAAPVIFSHSSAYAICNNTRNVPDDLLLLLKENGGLIMVNFYSNFVACSNNANVSILAGT
;
A
#
# COMPACT_ATOMS: atom_id res chain seq x y z
N MET A 1 55.24 -11.11 -6.44
CA MET A 1 54.67 -10.45 -5.24
C MET A 1 54.66 -11.52 -4.17
N ASP A 2 55.32 -11.29 -3.04
CA ASP A 2 55.53 -12.30 -1.97
C ASP A 2 54.21 -12.98 -1.56
N GLU A 3 54.11 -14.30 -1.73
CA GLU A 3 52.89 -15.08 -1.46
C GLU A 3 52.51 -15.02 0.02
N LEU A 4 53.49 -14.93 0.91
CA LEU A 4 53.28 -14.79 2.34
C LEU A 4 52.65 -13.43 2.68
N LEU A 5 53.12 -12.36 2.02
CA LEU A 5 52.53 -11.02 2.15
C LEU A 5 51.10 -10.97 1.59
N SER A 6 50.83 -11.71 0.52
CA SER A 6 49.48 -11.86 -0.04
C SER A 6 48.53 -12.51 0.97
N THR A 7 48.94 -13.63 1.59
CA THR A 7 48.16 -14.29 2.65
C THR A 7 47.94 -13.34 3.83
N PHE A 8 48.99 -12.65 4.30
CA PHE A 8 48.89 -11.68 5.39
C PHE A 8 47.80 -10.63 5.13
N LYS A 9 47.81 -10.01 3.95
CA LYS A 9 46.82 -8.99 3.56
C LYS A 9 45.39 -9.55 3.56
N LYS A 10 45.18 -10.76 3.04
CA LYS A 10 43.87 -11.41 2.99
C LYS A 10 43.29 -11.68 4.38
N PHE A 11 44.11 -12.13 5.32
CA PHE A 11 43.67 -12.31 6.71
C PHE A 11 43.53 -10.98 7.46
N ALA A 12 44.37 -9.98 7.16
CA ALA A 12 44.32 -8.66 7.81
C ALA A 12 42.97 -7.95 7.56
N ILE A 13 42.44 -8.01 6.33
CA ILE A 13 41.15 -7.38 5.97
C ILE A 13 39.92 -8.24 6.34
N HIS A 14 40.12 -9.46 6.80
CA HIS A 14 39.03 -10.41 6.97
C HIS A 14 38.06 -9.95 8.07
N GLY A 15 36.78 -9.80 7.72
CA GLY A 15 35.70 -9.47 8.67
C GLY A 15 35.65 -8.01 9.12
N ASP A 16 36.50 -7.13 8.58
CA ASP A 16 36.52 -5.69 8.90
C ASP A 16 36.59 -4.85 7.61
N THR A 17 35.49 -4.19 7.27
CA THR A 17 35.35 -3.39 6.04
C THR A 17 36.16 -2.08 6.06
N LYS A 18 36.74 -1.70 7.20
CA LYS A 18 37.58 -0.51 7.35
C LYS A 18 39.08 -0.83 7.33
N ALA A 19 39.46 -2.11 7.35
CA ALA A 19 40.86 -2.52 7.39
C ALA A 19 41.58 -2.29 6.05
N THR A 20 42.78 -1.72 6.09
CA THR A 20 43.58 -1.38 4.90
C THR A 20 44.47 -2.53 4.41
N GLY A 21 44.53 -3.64 5.16
CA GLY A 21 45.42 -4.78 4.89
C GLY A 21 46.89 -4.54 5.22
N LYS A 22 47.24 -3.37 5.79
CA LYS A 22 48.60 -3.06 6.24
C LYS A 22 48.93 -3.64 7.62
N GLU A 23 47.90 -3.86 8.44
CA GLU A 23 48.02 -4.26 9.84
C GLU A 23 46.98 -5.33 10.17
N MET A 24 47.32 -6.27 11.06
CA MET A 24 46.46 -7.39 11.45
C MET A 24 46.15 -7.33 12.95
N ASN A 25 44.87 -7.43 13.32
CA ASN A 25 44.45 -7.51 14.71
C ASN A 25 44.62 -8.93 15.29
N GLY A 26 44.57 -9.05 16.62
CA GLY A 26 44.78 -10.34 17.31
C GLY A 26 43.75 -11.41 16.95
N LYS A 27 42.50 -11.02 16.65
CA LYS A 27 41.44 -11.95 16.23
C LYS A 27 41.75 -12.57 14.85
N ASN A 28 42.21 -11.75 13.91
CA ASN A 28 42.57 -12.19 12.56
C ASN A 28 43.87 -12.99 12.56
N TRP A 29 44.81 -12.67 13.43
CA TRP A 29 46.01 -13.47 13.69
C TRP A 29 45.66 -14.87 14.22
N ALA A 30 44.86 -14.96 15.29
CA ALA A 30 44.43 -16.26 15.82
C ALA A 30 43.68 -17.10 14.78
N LYS A 31 42.88 -16.43 13.93
CA LYS A 31 42.21 -17.06 12.79
C LYS A 31 43.18 -17.59 11.74
N LEU A 32 44.20 -16.83 11.36
CA LEU A 32 45.26 -17.28 10.44
C LEU A 32 45.95 -18.51 10.99
N CYS A 33 46.34 -18.49 12.26
CA CYS A 33 47.04 -19.62 12.89
C CYS A 33 46.15 -20.87 12.94
N LYS A 34 44.84 -20.71 13.12
CA LYS A 34 43.88 -21.81 13.09
C LYS A 34 43.66 -22.36 11.69
N ASP A 35 43.36 -21.50 10.72
CA ASP A 35 43.00 -21.89 9.35
C ASP A 35 44.21 -22.48 8.59
N CYS A 36 45.42 -21.97 8.86
CA CYS A 36 46.67 -22.46 8.27
C CYS A 36 47.29 -23.65 9.03
N LYS A 37 46.62 -24.17 10.08
CA LYS A 37 47.11 -25.29 10.92
C LYS A 37 48.47 -25.03 11.59
N VAL A 38 48.74 -23.77 11.89
CA VAL A 38 49.83 -23.36 12.80
C VAL A 38 49.52 -23.85 14.21
N ILE A 39 48.25 -23.72 14.63
CA ILE A 39 47.73 -24.37 15.84
C ILE A 39 47.51 -25.85 15.53
N ASP A 40 48.19 -26.72 16.28
CA ASP A 40 48.08 -28.17 16.16
C ASP A 40 47.50 -28.85 17.39
N SER A 41 47.10 -28.04 18.39
CA SER A 41 46.56 -28.47 19.68
C SER A 41 47.47 -29.43 20.46
N LYS A 42 48.74 -29.57 20.07
CA LYS A 42 49.73 -30.47 20.70
C LYS A 42 50.97 -29.69 21.14
N ASN A 43 51.60 -28.98 20.21
CA ASN A 43 52.81 -28.20 20.45
C ASN A 43 52.55 -26.70 20.46
N VAL A 44 51.62 -26.23 19.62
CA VAL A 44 51.20 -24.83 19.55
C VAL A 44 49.70 -24.78 19.84
N THR A 45 49.36 -24.11 20.94
CA THR A 45 47.98 -23.90 21.41
C THR A 45 47.52 -22.46 21.09
N GLY A 46 46.21 -22.21 21.22
CA GLY A 46 45.67 -20.84 21.06
C GLY A 46 46.30 -19.85 22.04
N THR A 47 46.56 -20.27 23.28
CA THR A 47 47.24 -19.45 24.29
C THR A 47 48.64 -19.06 23.85
N ASP A 48 49.39 -19.97 23.21
CA ASP A 48 50.74 -19.68 22.71
C ASP A 48 50.73 -18.61 21.61
N VAL A 49 49.72 -18.69 20.74
CA VAL A 49 49.50 -17.74 19.65
C VAL A 49 49.16 -16.34 20.18
N ASP A 50 48.35 -16.25 21.24
CA ASP A 50 48.02 -14.99 21.91
C ASP A 50 49.20 -14.39 22.69
N ILE A 51 50.02 -15.24 23.31
CA ILE A 51 51.27 -14.82 23.99
C ILE A 51 52.24 -14.23 22.97
N VAL A 52 52.50 -14.93 21.86
CA VAL A 52 53.41 -14.45 20.81
C VAL A 52 52.89 -13.15 20.20
N PHE A 53 51.58 -13.05 19.92
CA PHE A 53 50.96 -11.81 19.44
C PHE A 53 51.23 -10.64 20.40
N THR A 54 51.06 -10.88 21.70
CA THR A 54 51.28 -9.86 22.73
C THR A 54 52.75 -9.46 22.86
N LYS A 55 53.67 -10.39 22.57
CA LYS A 55 55.10 -10.18 22.64
C LYS A 55 55.66 -9.42 21.43
N VAL A 56 55.17 -9.69 20.23
CA VAL A 56 55.70 -9.06 19.00
C VAL A 56 55.09 -7.69 18.70
N LYS A 57 53.87 -7.41 19.18
CA LYS A 57 53.21 -6.12 18.95
C LYS A 57 53.83 -5.01 19.81
N ALA A 58 53.85 -3.78 19.31
CA ALA A 58 54.19 -2.62 20.12
C ALA A 58 53.29 -2.50 21.39
N LYS A 59 53.87 -2.05 22.53
CA LYS A 59 53.22 -2.09 23.86
C LYS A 59 51.80 -1.52 23.91
N THR A 60 51.51 -0.45 23.17
CA THR A 60 50.19 0.20 23.11
C THR A 60 49.35 -0.20 21.90
N SER A 61 49.91 -0.95 20.95
CA SER A 61 49.23 -1.37 19.74
C SER A 61 48.28 -2.56 19.99
N ARG A 62 47.18 -2.58 19.24
CA ARG A 62 46.23 -3.71 19.17
C ARG A 62 46.39 -4.53 17.88
N VAL A 63 47.36 -4.17 17.05
CA VAL A 63 47.61 -4.74 15.73
C VAL A 63 49.11 -5.02 15.53
N ILE A 64 49.42 -5.91 14.59
CA ILE A 64 50.78 -6.19 14.14
C ILE A 64 50.95 -5.81 12.67
N THR A 65 52.12 -5.30 12.32
CA THR A 65 52.59 -5.06 10.95
C THR A 65 53.10 -6.34 10.31
N TYR A 66 53.40 -6.31 9.01
CA TYR A 66 53.96 -7.47 8.31
C TYR A 66 55.32 -7.91 8.87
N GLU A 67 56.15 -6.95 9.32
CA GLU A 67 57.45 -7.25 9.94
C GLU A 67 57.30 -7.94 11.31
N GLU A 68 56.37 -7.46 12.13
CA GLU A 68 56.03 -8.09 13.42
C GLU A 68 55.39 -9.47 13.22
N PHE A 69 54.64 -9.66 12.14
CA PHE A 69 54.09 -10.95 11.74
C PHE A 69 55.18 -11.96 11.37
N GLN A 70 56.21 -11.56 10.61
CA GLN A 70 57.33 -12.45 10.30
C GLN A 70 58.07 -12.87 11.58
N LYS A 71 58.31 -11.94 12.49
CA LYS A 71 58.88 -12.24 13.83
C LYS A 71 58.02 -13.22 14.63
N ALA A 72 56.69 -13.08 14.56
CA ALA A 72 55.78 -14.02 15.23
C ALA A 72 55.90 -15.45 14.66
N LEU A 73 56.12 -15.60 13.36
CA LEU A 73 56.35 -16.92 12.74
C LEU A 73 57.70 -17.51 13.15
N GLU A 74 58.75 -16.71 13.23
CA GLU A 74 60.06 -17.13 13.75
C GLU A 74 59.98 -17.64 15.19
N GLU A 75 59.15 -17.04 16.03
CA GLU A 75 58.95 -17.51 17.40
C GLU A 75 58.13 -18.80 17.49
N LEU A 76 57.14 -18.98 16.61
CA LEU A 76 56.28 -20.18 16.61
C LEU A 76 56.88 -21.38 15.89
N ALA A 77 57.76 -21.16 14.90
CA ALA A 77 58.32 -22.20 14.05
C ALA A 77 59.07 -23.30 14.83
N PRO A 78 60.03 -23.00 15.73
CA PRO A 78 60.74 -24.02 16.50
C PRO A 78 59.81 -24.79 17.45
N LYS A 79 58.76 -24.14 17.94
CA LYS A 79 57.77 -24.77 18.82
C LYS A 79 56.88 -25.75 18.04
N ARG A 80 56.54 -25.42 16.79
CA ARG A 80 55.71 -26.26 15.91
C ARG A 80 56.47 -27.45 15.32
N PHE A 81 57.73 -27.25 14.94
CA PHE A 81 58.57 -28.22 14.23
C PHE A 81 59.86 -28.51 15.03
N LYS A 82 59.72 -29.19 16.18
CA LYS A 82 60.83 -29.48 17.11
C LYS A 82 62.00 -30.29 16.54
N ASN A 83 61.79 -30.99 15.42
CA ASN A 83 62.77 -31.89 14.81
C ASN A 83 63.50 -31.27 13.59
N GLN A 84 63.31 -29.97 13.35
CA GLN A 84 63.90 -29.24 12.22
C GLN A 84 64.83 -28.15 12.75
N SER A 85 65.84 -27.77 11.96
CA SER A 85 66.63 -26.58 12.25
C SER A 85 65.75 -25.33 12.23
N LYS A 86 66.20 -24.22 12.84
CA LYS A 86 65.38 -22.99 12.92
C LYS A 86 64.94 -22.49 11.54
N ASP A 87 65.84 -22.58 10.55
CA ASP A 87 65.56 -22.13 9.18
C ASP A 87 64.61 -23.08 8.44
N GLU A 88 64.77 -24.39 8.61
CA GLU A 88 63.86 -25.40 8.04
C GLU A 88 62.46 -25.33 8.68
N ALA A 89 62.39 -25.06 9.98
CA ALA A 89 61.14 -24.88 10.71
C ALA A 89 60.39 -23.63 10.22
N LEU A 90 61.11 -22.53 9.97
CA LEU A 90 60.54 -21.30 9.44
C LEU A 90 60.03 -21.49 8.00
N GLN A 91 60.80 -22.17 7.15
CA GLN A 91 60.35 -22.52 5.80
C GLN A 91 59.12 -23.44 5.82
N SER A 92 59.09 -24.42 6.73
CA SER A 92 57.93 -25.29 6.90
C SER A 92 56.71 -24.51 7.40
N MET A 93 56.92 -23.48 8.23
CA MET A 93 55.87 -22.57 8.68
C MET A 93 55.35 -21.68 7.53
N HIS A 94 56.23 -21.14 6.69
CA HIS A 94 55.85 -20.37 5.51
C HIS A 94 55.02 -21.22 4.55
N LYS A 95 55.44 -22.46 4.27
CA LYS A 95 54.69 -23.41 3.43
C LYS A 95 53.28 -23.73 3.94
N LEU A 96 53.03 -23.62 5.25
CA LEU A 96 51.68 -23.81 5.80
C LEU A 96 50.74 -22.62 5.49
N ILE A 97 51.30 -21.43 5.33
CA ILE A 97 50.57 -20.15 5.26
C ILE A 97 50.51 -19.62 3.82
N GLU A 98 51.56 -19.83 3.02
CA GLU A 98 51.61 -19.42 1.62
C GLU A 98 50.41 -19.95 0.83
N GLY A 99 49.77 -19.05 0.08
CA GLY A 99 48.60 -19.37 -0.75
C GLY A 99 47.30 -19.68 0.02
N LYS A 100 47.27 -19.61 1.36
CA LYS A 100 46.06 -19.84 2.15
C LYS A 100 45.14 -18.63 2.19
N GLU A 101 43.85 -18.90 2.37
CA GLU A 101 42.82 -17.87 2.51
C GLU A 101 41.97 -18.12 3.77
N PRO A 102 41.37 -17.06 4.36
CA PRO A 102 40.52 -17.19 5.53
C PRO A 102 39.32 -18.11 5.26
N THR A 103 39.14 -19.14 6.08
CA THR A 103 38.04 -20.09 5.92
C THR A 103 36.78 -19.56 6.61
N ASN A 104 35.69 -19.36 5.88
CA ASN A 104 34.40 -18.97 6.43
C ASN A 104 33.69 -20.17 7.10
N VAL A 105 34.04 -20.48 8.35
CA VAL A 105 33.39 -21.53 9.14
C VAL A 105 32.17 -20.94 9.86
N GLY A 106 30.98 -21.47 9.63
CA GLY A 106 29.73 -21.02 10.28
C GLY A 106 28.89 -20.02 9.48
N VAL A 107 29.36 -19.59 8.30
CA VAL A 107 28.48 -18.95 7.32
C VAL A 107 27.68 -20.06 6.65
N THR A 108 26.36 -19.89 6.55
CA THR A 108 25.47 -20.77 5.78
C THR A 108 26.18 -21.09 4.48
N LYS A 109 26.60 -22.36 4.28
CA LYS A 109 27.11 -22.78 2.98
C LYS A 109 26.09 -22.31 1.97
N VAL A 110 26.51 -21.50 1.00
CA VAL A 110 25.62 -21.09 -0.09
C VAL A 110 25.03 -22.38 -0.60
N ALA A 111 23.73 -22.54 -0.36
CA ALA A 111 23.04 -23.70 -0.84
C ALA A 111 23.23 -23.64 -2.34
N LYS A 112 23.94 -24.62 -2.91
CA LYS A 112 23.95 -24.87 -4.36
C LYS A 112 22.59 -25.43 -4.79
N THR A 113 21.53 -24.88 -4.24
CA THR A 113 20.18 -24.99 -4.77
C THR A 113 20.18 -24.11 -6.01
N GLY A 114 19.98 -24.70 -7.19
CA GLY A 114 20.03 -23.98 -8.47
C GLY A 114 19.12 -22.74 -8.57
N ALA A 115 18.22 -22.55 -7.60
CA ALA A 115 17.40 -21.36 -7.43
C ALA A 115 18.21 -20.06 -7.19
N VAL A 116 19.40 -20.11 -6.57
CA VAL A 116 20.20 -18.89 -6.28
C VAL A 116 21.38 -18.68 -7.24
N ASP A 117 21.69 -19.65 -8.10
CA ASP A 117 22.77 -19.51 -9.09
C ASP A 117 22.54 -18.29 -10.00
N ARG A 118 21.28 -17.92 -10.26
CA ARG A 118 20.91 -16.71 -11.03
C ARG A 118 21.34 -15.39 -10.37
N LEU A 119 21.78 -15.39 -9.11
CA LEU A 119 22.27 -14.20 -8.42
C LEU A 119 23.79 -14.04 -8.52
N THR A 120 24.53 -15.12 -8.82
CA THR A 120 26.00 -15.13 -8.79
C THR A 120 26.66 -15.61 -10.08
N ASP A 121 25.95 -16.38 -10.92
CA ASP A 121 26.40 -16.87 -12.22
C ASP A 121 25.71 -16.06 -13.32
N THR A 122 26.47 -15.17 -13.95
CA THR A 122 25.99 -14.24 -14.98
C THR A 122 25.53 -14.97 -16.24
N SER A 123 26.04 -16.18 -16.50
CA SER A 123 25.58 -17.01 -17.62
C SER A 123 24.14 -17.49 -17.45
N LYS A 124 23.62 -17.49 -16.21
CA LYS A 124 22.26 -17.89 -15.87
C LYS A 124 21.30 -16.71 -15.71
N TYR A 125 21.73 -15.48 -15.96
CA TYR A 125 20.85 -14.30 -15.91
C TYR A 125 19.77 -14.42 -17.00
N THR A 126 18.51 -14.21 -16.61
CA THR A 126 17.34 -14.27 -17.50
C THR A 126 16.52 -12.98 -17.40
N GLY A 127 15.82 -12.62 -18.47
CA GLY A 127 14.97 -11.42 -18.50
C GLY A 127 15.76 -10.14 -18.24
N SER A 128 15.21 -9.24 -17.42
CA SER A 128 15.76 -7.89 -17.19
C SER A 128 17.17 -7.87 -16.60
N HIS A 129 17.65 -8.95 -15.97
CA HIS A 129 19.02 -9.01 -15.44
C HIS A 129 20.08 -9.23 -16.54
N LYS A 130 19.75 -9.96 -17.62
CA LYS A 130 20.67 -10.11 -18.77
C LYS A 130 20.85 -8.80 -19.53
N GLU A 131 19.79 -8.00 -19.58
CA GLU A 131 19.80 -6.67 -20.21
C GLU A 131 20.48 -5.60 -19.34
N ARG A 132 20.43 -5.76 -18.01
CA ARG A 132 20.97 -4.78 -17.06
C ARG A 132 22.44 -4.94 -16.73
N PHE A 133 23.00 -6.12 -16.92
CA PHE A 133 24.37 -6.45 -16.51
C PHE A 133 25.16 -7.05 -17.68
N ASP A 134 26.47 -6.83 -17.70
CA ASP A 134 27.38 -7.44 -18.68
C ASP A 134 27.78 -8.87 -18.26
N GLU A 135 28.55 -9.56 -19.10
CA GLU A 135 29.00 -10.94 -18.87
C GLU A 135 29.84 -11.09 -17.59
N SER A 136 30.43 -10.00 -17.09
CA SER A 136 31.19 -9.94 -15.84
C SER A 136 30.31 -9.67 -14.60
N GLY A 137 29.03 -9.39 -14.79
CA GLY A 137 28.07 -9.10 -13.72
C GLY A 137 28.04 -7.63 -13.30
N LYS A 138 28.68 -6.74 -14.06
CA LYS A 138 28.71 -5.31 -13.79
C LYS A 138 27.55 -4.61 -14.49
N GLY A 139 26.90 -3.68 -13.80
CA GLY A 139 25.71 -3.01 -14.33
C GLY A 139 26.02 -2.11 -15.53
N LYS A 140 25.30 -2.27 -16.64
CA LYS A 140 25.44 -1.50 -17.91
C LYS A 140 24.98 -0.04 -17.81
N GLY A 141 24.79 0.50 -16.61
CA GLY A 141 24.45 1.92 -16.40
C GLY A 141 23.07 2.31 -16.93
N LYS A 142 22.97 3.41 -17.68
CA LYS A 142 21.72 3.94 -18.25
C LYS A 142 21.22 3.07 -19.41
N GLY A 143 22.11 2.51 -20.22
CA GLY A 143 21.77 1.65 -21.37
C GLY A 143 21.12 0.31 -21.00
N GLY A 144 21.34 -0.21 -19.79
CA GLY A 144 20.62 -1.38 -19.28
C GLY A 144 19.28 -1.05 -18.60
N ARG A 145 18.96 0.24 -18.43
CA ARG A 145 17.74 0.73 -17.75
C ARG A 145 16.69 1.27 -18.73
N GLU A 146 17.04 1.40 -20.00
CA GLU A 146 16.09 1.67 -21.07
C GLU A 146 15.44 0.33 -21.47
N GLU A 147 14.10 0.28 -21.46
CA GLU A 147 13.36 -0.93 -21.85
C GLU A 147 13.51 -1.16 -23.35
N ILE A 148 14.35 -2.13 -23.71
CA ILE A 148 14.29 -2.75 -25.02
C ILE A 148 13.22 -3.84 -24.90
N VAL A 149 12.04 -3.55 -25.44
CA VAL A 149 10.90 -4.47 -25.43
C VAL A 149 11.20 -5.62 -26.40
N GLU A 150 11.61 -6.77 -25.86
CA GLU A 150 11.50 -8.04 -26.57
C GLU A 150 10.36 -8.89 -25.98
N HIS A 151 9.50 -9.38 -26.88
CA HIS A 151 8.18 -9.94 -26.62
C HIS A 151 8.17 -11.39 -26.10
N THR A 152 8.46 -11.69 -24.82
CA THR A 152 8.14 -13.02 -24.21
C THR A 152 7.92 -12.97 -22.65
N GLY A 153 6.80 -13.51 -22.07
CA GLY A 153 6.34 -13.36 -20.63
C GLY A 153 6.60 -14.55 -19.65
N TYR A 154 6.02 -14.77 -18.44
CA TYR A 154 5.45 -14.03 -17.24
C TYR A 154 5.45 -15.03 -16.02
N VAL A 155 5.75 -14.63 -14.76
CA VAL A 155 6.04 -15.45 -13.52
C VAL A 155 5.26 -14.92 -12.27
N GLY A 156 5.03 -15.72 -11.18
CA GLY A 156 4.31 -15.33 -9.92
C GLY A 156 5.05 -15.44 -8.55
N ALA A 157 4.39 -15.00 -7.43
CA ALA A 157 4.45 -15.43 -5.98
C ALA A 157 4.29 -14.31 -4.88
N TYR A 158 3.60 -14.58 -3.72
CA TYR A 158 3.55 -13.76 -2.46
C TYR A 158 3.19 -14.59 -1.15
N LYS A 159 3.55 -14.10 0.09
CA LYS A 159 3.30 -14.68 1.46
C LYS A 159 3.19 -13.62 2.62
N ASN A 160 2.29 -13.79 3.63
CA ASN A 160 2.42 -13.50 5.11
C ASN A 160 1.07 -13.30 5.88
N ALA A 161 0.90 -13.90 7.09
CA ALA A 161 -0.32 -13.80 7.95
C ALA A 161 -0.06 -13.87 9.50
N GLY A 162 -0.82 -13.08 10.30
CA GLY A 162 -1.16 -13.27 11.75
C GLY A 162 -0.76 -12.17 12.80
N THR A 163 -1.73 -11.50 13.47
CA THR A 163 -1.74 -10.93 14.89
C THR A 163 -2.95 -9.96 15.16
N TYR A 164 -3.59 -9.97 16.35
CA TYR A 164 -4.78 -9.14 16.77
C TYR A 164 -4.77 -8.77 18.30
N ASP A 165 -5.32 -7.61 18.76
CA ASP A 165 -5.03 -6.95 20.09
C ASP A 165 -6.22 -6.28 20.88
N GLU A 166 -6.02 -5.97 22.19
CA GLU A 166 -6.89 -5.69 23.38
C GLU A 166 -7.97 -4.55 23.40
N LYS A 167 -8.29 -3.86 22.31
CA LYS A 167 -9.12 -2.62 22.31
C LYS A 167 -10.60 -2.73 22.79
N THR A 168 -11.08 -3.91 23.16
CA THR A 168 -12.52 -4.24 23.23
C THR A 168 -13.20 -3.92 24.57
N LYS A 169 -12.47 -3.77 25.68
CA LYS A 169 -13.08 -3.70 27.04
C LYS A 169 -13.80 -2.38 27.37
N ALA A 170 -13.27 -1.23 26.94
CA ALA A 170 -13.88 0.08 27.26
C ALA A 170 -15.23 0.30 26.55
N LYS A 171 -15.38 -0.24 25.34
CA LYS A 171 -16.60 -0.18 24.53
C LYS A 171 -17.78 -0.91 25.18
N TYR A 172 -17.48 -1.94 25.95
CA TYR A 172 -18.49 -2.76 26.63
C TYR A 172 -19.16 -2.01 27.80
N ILE A 173 -18.43 -1.15 28.50
CA ILE A 173 -18.95 -0.39 29.65
C ILE A 173 -19.89 0.74 29.21
N ILE A 174 -19.56 1.43 28.11
CA ILE A 174 -20.42 2.48 27.52
C ILE A 174 -21.72 1.87 26.99
N HIS A 175 -21.63 0.69 26.36
CA HIS A 175 -22.79 -0.04 25.87
C HIS A 175 -23.70 -0.56 27.00
N LEU A 176 -23.12 -0.97 28.13
CA LEU A 176 -23.89 -1.36 29.33
C LEU A 176 -24.63 -0.17 29.96
N TYR A 177 -24.07 1.04 29.95
CA TYR A 177 -24.72 2.24 30.50
C TYR A 177 -25.92 2.68 29.66
N ASP A 178 -25.80 2.56 28.33
CA ASP A 178 -26.83 2.84 27.34
C ASP A 178 -28.02 1.86 27.41
N LEU A 179 -27.77 0.60 27.78
CA LEU A 179 -28.83 -0.39 28.04
C LEU A 179 -29.64 -0.12 29.31
N ILE A 180 -29.17 0.76 30.20
CA ILE A 180 -29.78 1.03 31.52
C ILE A 180 -30.58 2.35 31.55
N CYS A 181 -30.33 3.29 30.63
CA CYS A 181 -31.09 4.55 30.56
C CYS A 181 -32.34 4.45 29.68
N GLU A 182 -33.52 4.77 30.21
CA GLU A 182 -34.81 4.70 29.48
C GLU A 182 -35.07 5.89 28.51
N ALA A 183 -34.17 6.88 28.45
CA ALA A 183 -34.28 8.02 27.53
C ALA A 183 -33.26 7.93 26.38
N SER A 184 -33.72 8.14 25.14
CA SER A 184 -32.92 8.23 23.91
C SER A 184 -31.78 9.23 24.06
N TRP A 185 -30.54 8.75 24.00
CA TRP A 185 -29.34 9.57 24.17
C TRP A 185 -28.92 10.14 22.81
N GLU A 186 -29.46 11.32 22.46
CA GLU A 186 -29.31 11.96 21.14
C GLU A 186 -27.86 12.29 20.75
N ASP A 187 -26.93 12.41 21.72
CA ASP A 187 -25.50 12.69 21.49
C ASP A 187 -24.58 11.48 21.69
N LYS A 188 -25.13 10.26 21.70
CA LYS A 188 -24.39 9.02 21.93
C LYS A 188 -23.23 8.82 20.94
N GLU A 189 -23.42 9.16 19.67
CA GLU A 189 -22.41 9.00 18.63
C GLU A 189 -21.23 9.97 18.81
N ALA A 190 -21.53 11.21 19.23
CA ALA A 190 -20.51 12.17 19.61
C ALA A 190 -19.74 11.69 20.84
N HIS A 191 -20.43 11.18 21.87
CA HIS A 191 -19.77 10.66 23.07
C HIS A 191 -18.91 9.43 22.82
N ILE A 192 -19.34 8.50 21.97
CA ILE A 192 -18.54 7.33 21.55
C ILE A 192 -17.31 7.79 20.77
N TYR A 193 -17.47 8.74 19.85
CA TYR A 193 -16.36 9.32 19.12
C TYR A 193 -15.34 10.00 20.04
N TYR A 194 -15.80 10.81 20.99
CA TYR A 194 -14.92 11.50 21.94
C TYR A 194 -14.25 10.52 22.92
N THR A 195 -14.93 9.45 23.35
CA THR A 195 -14.29 8.42 24.19
C THR A 195 -13.26 7.61 23.42
N ASP A 196 -13.54 7.19 22.18
CA ASP A 196 -12.55 6.50 21.34
C ASP A 196 -11.35 7.41 21.04
N PHE A 197 -11.61 8.69 20.74
CA PHE A 197 -10.54 9.68 20.53
C PHE A 197 -9.69 9.90 21.77
N ILE A 198 -10.31 10.07 22.96
CA ILE A 198 -9.61 10.26 24.23
C ILE A 198 -8.79 9.01 24.60
N MET A 199 -9.33 7.81 24.38
CA MET A 199 -8.63 6.56 24.69
C MET A 199 -7.46 6.32 23.73
N GLU A 200 -7.63 6.54 22.42
CA GLU A 200 -6.53 6.44 21.46
C GLU A 200 -5.44 7.49 21.72
N MET A 201 -5.83 8.73 22.02
CA MET A 201 -4.90 9.78 22.45
C MET A 201 -4.20 9.43 23.76
N GLY A 202 -4.93 8.86 24.72
CA GLY A 202 -4.40 8.43 26.02
C GLY A 202 -3.36 7.31 25.88
N ILE A 203 -3.61 6.31 25.05
CA ILE A 203 -2.66 5.22 24.77
C ILE A 203 -1.40 5.76 24.08
N LEU A 204 -1.57 6.62 23.07
CA LEU A 204 -0.44 7.24 22.38
C LEU A 204 0.40 8.11 23.33
N PHE A 205 -0.26 8.84 24.24
CA PHE A 205 0.40 9.66 25.24
C PHE A 205 1.10 8.81 26.30
N LEU A 206 0.47 7.75 26.80
CA LEU A 206 1.07 6.82 27.77
C LEU A 206 2.30 6.13 27.19
N ASN A 207 2.22 5.67 25.93
CA ASN A 207 3.36 5.11 25.22
C ASN A 207 4.48 6.14 25.03
N MET A 208 4.13 7.39 24.71
CA MET A 208 5.10 8.47 24.61
C MET A 208 5.77 8.74 25.97
N MET A 209 5.00 8.79 27.07
CA MET A 209 5.53 8.95 28.43
C MET A 209 6.41 7.77 28.85
N HIS A 210 6.03 6.54 28.50
CA HIS A 210 6.84 5.35 28.78
C HIS A 210 8.21 5.43 28.08
N HIS A 211 8.23 5.85 26.81
CA HIS A 211 9.47 6.00 26.05
C HIS A 211 10.31 7.19 26.55
N ILE A 212 9.69 8.29 27.00
CA ILE A 212 10.39 9.40 27.67
C ILE A 212 10.98 8.94 29.01
N HIS A 213 10.23 8.18 29.81
CA HIS A 213 10.69 7.65 31.09
C HIS A 213 11.88 6.70 30.90
N MET A 214 11.81 5.79 29.93
CA MET A 214 12.93 4.90 29.56
C MET A 214 14.18 5.70 29.15
N LEU A 215 14.00 6.82 28.43
CA LEU A 215 15.10 7.71 28.04
C LEU A 215 15.73 8.43 29.25
N LEU A 216 14.91 8.89 30.20
CA LEU A 216 15.37 9.64 31.38
C LEU A 216 16.07 8.73 32.43
N TYR A 217 15.56 7.51 32.63
CA TYR A 217 16.13 6.55 33.59
C TYR A 217 17.35 5.81 33.04
N GLY A 218 17.52 5.79 31.72
CA GLY A 218 18.61 5.08 31.04
C GLY A 218 20.00 5.73 31.15
N ASN A 219 20.18 6.81 31.94
CA ASN A 219 21.38 7.65 31.96
C ASN A 219 21.82 7.99 30.53
N ILE A 220 21.16 8.96 29.91
CA ILE A 220 21.32 9.40 28.50
C ILE A 220 22.81 9.40 28.10
N TRP A 221 23.24 8.36 27.39
CA TRP A 221 24.61 8.18 26.90
C TRP A 221 24.57 7.92 25.39
N PHE A 222 23.80 8.70 24.64
CA PHE A 222 23.71 8.71 23.16
C PHE A 222 23.96 7.34 22.50
N SER A 223 23.32 6.31 23.02
CA SER A 223 23.49 4.94 22.57
C SER A 223 22.57 4.68 21.38
N VAL A 224 22.81 3.57 20.68
CA VAL A 224 21.92 3.12 19.59
C VAL A 224 20.49 2.92 20.10
N ALA A 225 20.32 2.50 21.37
CA ALA A 225 19.01 2.37 22.00
C ALA A 225 18.33 3.74 22.15
N ASP A 226 19.07 4.78 22.53
CA ASP A 226 18.53 6.14 22.67
C ASP A 226 18.06 6.70 21.31
N MET A 227 18.80 6.42 20.22
CA MET A 227 18.39 6.81 18.87
C MET A 227 17.11 6.12 18.41
N ILE A 228 16.93 4.85 18.78
CA ILE A 228 15.69 4.09 18.49
C ILE A 228 14.53 4.69 19.29
N ILE A 229 14.73 4.96 20.59
CA ILE A 229 13.70 5.58 21.44
C ILE A 229 13.32 6.96 20.91
N LEU A 230 14.29 7.80 20.50
CA LEU A 230 14.04 9.11 19.89
C LEU A 230 13.27 9.02 18.55
N THR A 231 13.55 8.01 17.73
CA THR A 231 12.80 7.74 16.49
C THR A 231 11.35 7.38 16.80
N GLN A 232 11.12 6.61 17.86
CA GLN A 232 9.79 6.21 18.31
C GLN A 232 9.03 7.36 18.94
N LEU A 233 9.70 8.22 19.70
CA LEU A 233 9.12 9.48 20.21
C LEU A 233 8.73 10.42 19.07
N ARG A 234 9.54 10.50 18.01
CA ARG A 234 9.23 11.29 16.82
C ARG A 234 8.02 10.72 16.07
N PHE A 235 7.95 9.40 15.90
CA PHE A 235 6.82 8.72 15.29
C PHE A 235 5.53 8.94 16.09
N LEU A 236 5.56 8.73 17.41
CA LEU A 236 4.41 8.93 18.30
C LEU A 236 3.95 10.39 18.29
N SER A 237 4.87 11.35 18.29
CA SER A 237 4.56 12.79 18.18
C SER A 237 3.90 13.14 16.85
N GLN A 238 4.39 12.58 15.74
CA GLN A 238 3.81 12.78 14.41
C GLN A 238 2.41 12.17 14.30
N GLU A 239 2.20 10.99 14.90
CA GLU A 239 0.91 10.30 14.92
C GLU A 239 -0.11 11.07 15.77
N ILE A 240 0.26 11.57 16.96
CA ILE A 240 -0.57 12.45 17.79
C ILE A 240 -0.97 13.72 17.01
N GLN A 241 0.00 14.38 16.38
CA GLN A 241 -0.28 15.56 15.55
C GLN A 241 -1.20 15.25 14.35
N ARG A 242 -1.03 14.09 13.72
CA ARG A 242 -1.87 13.63 12.60
C ARG A 242 -3.32 13.44 13.06
N ARG A 243 -3.54 12.78 14.20
CA ARG A 243 -4.88 12.56 14.77
C ARG A 243 -5.56 13.86 15.19
N LEU A 244 -4.82 14.79 15.80
CA LEU A 244 -5.33 16.12 16.15
C LEU A 244 -5.73 16.94 14.90
N ARG A 245 -4.94 16.87 13.82
CA ARG A 245 -5.28 17.54 12.54
C ARG A 245 -6.52 16.93 11.88
N GLN A 246 -6.66 15.62 11.89
CA GLN A 246 -7.83 14.92 11.35
C GLN A 246 -9.12 15.28 12.09
N HIS A 247 -9.07 15.36 13.43
CA HIS A 247 -10.22 15.79 14.23
C HIS A 247 -10.63 17.24 13.95
N LYS A 248 -9.66 18.17 13.82
CA LYS A 248 -9.94 19.56 13.44
C LYS A 248 -10.58 19.68 12.05
N ASN A 249 -10.12 18.88 11.08
CA ASN A 249 -10.69 18.86 9.73
C ASN A 249 -12.12 18.31 9.69
N TYR A 250 -12.41 17.27 10.49
CA TYR A 250 -13.76 16.71 10.61
C TYR A 250 -14.77 17.77 11.11
N LEU A 251 -14.43 18.47 12.20
CA LEU A 251 -15.29 19.53 12.76
C LEU A 251 -15.51 20.67 11.75
N HIS A 252 -14.49 21.00 10.95
CA HIS A 252 -14.58 22.06 9.95
C HIS A 252 -15.43 21.67 8.73
N ILE A 253 -15.33 20.44 8.23
CA ILE A 253 -16.13 19.96 7.08
C ILE A 253 -17.61 19.90 7.44
N TYR A 254 -17.94 19.46 8.65
CA TYR A 254 -19.32 19.42 9.13
C TYR A 254 -19.93 20.84 9.19
N ASP A 255 -19.22 21.78 9.81
CA ASP A 255 -19.64 23.18 9.90
C ASP A 255 -19.77 23.86 8.54
N VAL A 256 -18.88 23.55 7.59
CA VAL A 256 -18.91 24.10 6.23
C VAL A 256 -20.03 23.50 5.38
N LEU A 257 -20.32 22.20 5.50
CA LEU A 257 -21.41 21.58 4.75
C LEU A 257 -22.77 22.11 5.20
N ASP A 258 -22.96 22.26 6.51
CA ASP A 258 -24.20 22.76 7.10
C ASP A 258 -24.43 24.25 6.77
N LYS A 259 -23.37 25.06 6.78
CA LYS A 259 -23.45 26.50 6.45
C LYS A 259 -23.57 26.81 4.95
N ARG A 260 -23.18 25.91 4.05
CA ARG A 260 -23.00 26.22 2.61
C ARG A 260 -24.14 25.71 1.73
N PHE A 261 -24.98 24.80 2.24
CA PHE A 261 -26.10 24.23 1.49
C PHE A 261 -27.37 24.21 2.34
N SER A 262 -28.02 25.36 2.45
CA SER A 262 -29.37 25.43 3.03
C SER A 262 -30.38 24.72 2.13
N LEU A 263 -31.28 23.93 2.72
CA LEU A 263 -32.45 23.42 2.01
C LEU A 263 -33.30 24.59 1.47
N ALA A 264 -33.77 24.48 0.23
CA ALA A 264 -34.69 25.46 -0.35
C ALA A 264 -36.03 25.46 0.41
N THR A 265 -36.56 26.64 0.71
CA THR A 265 -37.86 26.76 1.40
C THR A 265 -39.03 26.50 0.43
N MET A 266 -40.19 26.11 0.97
CA MET A 266 -41.37 25.77 0.16
C MET A 266 -41.88 26.96 -0.68
N GLU A 267 -41.70 28.20 -0.22
CA GLU A 267 -42.05 29.41 -0.98
C GLU A 267 -41.09 29.68 -2.15
N GLU A 268 -39.79 29.40 -1.99
CA GLU A 268 -38.79 29.58 -3.04
C GLU A 268 -38.98 28.61 -4.20
N LEU A 269 -39.34 27.35 -3.87
CA LEU A 269 -39.72 26.32 -4.84
C LEU A 269 -40.99 26.66 -5.60
N ALA A 270 -41.96 27.34 -4.98
CA ALA A 270 -43.19 27.79 -5.63
C ALA A 270 -42.98 29.01 -6.55
N SER A 271 -41.98 29.84 -6.28
CA SER A 271 -41.68 31.06 -7.04
C SER A 271 -40.90 30.81 -8.36
N HIS A 272 -40.28 29.64 -8.50
CA HIS A 272 -39.56 29.23 -9.71
C HIS A 272 -40.38 28.17 -10.46
N ASP A 273 -41.02 28.55 -11.57
CA ASP A 273 -41.72 27.61 -12.47
C ASP A 273 -40.75 26.87 -13.42
N ASP A 274 -39.54 26.56 -12.93
CA ASP A 274 -38.53 25.94 -13.76
C ASP A 274 -38.43 24.45 -13.48
N ARG A 275 -38.56 23.71 -14.58
CA ARG A 275 -38.27 22.30 -14.64
C ARG A 275 -36.76 22.13 -14.48
N CYS A 276 -36.35 21.19 -13.64
CA CYS A 276 -34.96 20.73 -13.45
C CYS A 276 -34.18 20.82 -14.76
N ALA A 277 -33.19 21.70 -14.90
CA ALA A 277 -32.56 22.00 -16.20
C ALA A 277 -31.90 20.78 -16.89
N ILE A 278 -31.62 19.73 -16.10
CA ILE A 278 -31.00 18.48 -16.53
C ILE A 278 -32.06 17.43 -16.92
N CYS A 279 -33.15 17.36 -16.15
CA CYS A 279 -34.13 16.27 -16.22
C CYS A 279 -35.53 16.72 -16.68
N TRP A 280 -35.72 18.02 -16.80
CA TRP A 280 -36.92 18.72 -17.26
C TRP A 280 -38.20 18.37 -16.49
N GLU A 281 -38.11 18.22 -15.16
CA GLU A 281 -39.25 17.98 -14.27
C GLU A 281 -39.36 18.95 -13.07
N LYS A 282 -40.56 19.06 -12.47
CA LYS A 282 -40.88 20.02 -11.41
C LYS A 282 -40.22 19.63 -10.07
N MET A 283 -39.61 20.58 -9.38
CA MET A 283 -38.79 20.34 -8.17
C MET A 283 -39.60 20.59 -6.88
N TYR A 284 -39.72 19.58 -6.00
CA TYR A 284 -40.45 19.68 -4.72
C TYR A 284 -39.55 19.75 -3.47
N THR A 285 -38.30 19.29 -3.55
CA THR A 285 -37.25 19.48 -2.54
C THR A 285 -35.89 19.53 -3.23
N ALA A 286 -35.05 20.51 -2.90
CA ALA A 286 -33.74 20.65 -3.53
C ALA A 286 -32.74 21.46 -2.69
N TYR A 287 -31.45 21.25 -2.94
CA TYR A 287 -30.38 22.06 -2.35
C TYR A 287 -30.22 23.37 -3.10
N LYS A 288 -30.31 24.49 -2.36
CA LYS A 288 -30.18 25.84 -2.91
C LYS A 288 -28.72 26.25 -3.00
N LEU A 289 -28.25 26.51 -4.21
CA LEU A 289 -26.93 27.09 -4.43
C LEU A 289 -26.94 28.61 -4.15
N PRO A 290 -25.78 29.24 -3.87
CA PRO A 290 -25.68 30.69 -3.67
C PRO A 290 -26.16 31.53 -4.87
N CYS A 291 -26.26 30.93 -6.06
CA CYS A 291 -26.78 31.52 -7.28
C CYS A 291 -28.29 31.28 -7.52
N GLY A 292 -28.98 30.56 -6.63
CA GLY A 292 -30.44 30.33 -6.69
C GLY A 292 -30.92 29.02 -7.35
N HIS A 293 -30.03 28.19 -7.92
CA HIS A 293 -30.39 26.98 -8.69
C HIS A 293 -30.31 25.65 -7.88
N LEU A 294 -30.90 24.54 -8.40
CA LEU A 294 -31.30 23.27 -7.71
C LEU A 294 -30.94 21.95 -8.54
N PHE A 295 -30.44 20.78 -8.00
CA PHE A 295 -29.88 19.59 -8.80
C PHE A 295 -29.67 18.11 -8.17
N HIS A 296 -29.23 17.04 -8.97
CA HIS A 296 -28.98 15.53 -8.67
C HIS A 296 -27.66 14.80 -9.33
N LYS A 297 -27.26 13.45 -9.16
CA LYS A 297 -25.86 12.77 -9.39
C LYS A 297 -25.60 11.31 -10.10
N HIS A 298 -24.59 11.10 -11.07
CA HIS A 298 -23.67 9.91 -11.57
C HIS A 298 -23.47 9.55 -13.15
N ASN A 299 -22.32 8.97 -13.71
CA ASN A 299 -22.04 8.66 -15.21
C ASN A 299 -20.87 7.64 -15.66
N ASP A 300 -21.02 6.84 -16.75
CA ASP A 300 -20.10 5.75 -17.27
C ASP A 300 -19.36 5.93 -18.65
N LEU A 301 -18.94 7.13 -19.07
CA LEU A 301 -18.39 7.40 -20.42
C LEU A 301 -17.15 6.57 -20.89
N ALA A 302 -16.33 6.01 -20.00
CA ALA A 302 -15.06 5.37 -20.40
C ALA A 302 -15.24 4.06 -21.21
N VAL A 303 -16.33 3.33 -20.98
CA VAL A 303 -16.59 2.02 -21.61
C VAL A 303 -16.87 2.14 -23.12
N PRO A 304 -17.78 3.02 -23.58
CA PRO A 304 -17.95 3.28 -25.02
C PRO A 304 -16.66 3.68 -25.75
N LEU A 305 -15.77 4.47 -25.10
CA LEU A 305 -14.50 4.90 -25.70
C LEU A 305 -13.58 3.71 -25.99
N ARG A 306 -13.55 2.71 -25.11
CA ARG A 306 -12.81 1.47 -25.32
C ARG A 306 -13.44 0.63 -26.42
N MET A 307 -14.75 0.35 -26.33
CA MET A 307 -15.44 -0.61 -27.20
C MET A 307 -15.51 -0.14 -28.66
N TYR A 308 -15.85 1.13 -28.88
CA TYR A 308 -16.10 1.64 -30.23
C TYR A 308 -14.90 2.36 -30.85
N HIS A 309 -14.00 2.90 -30.03
CA HIS A 309 -12.91 3.75 -30.50
C HIS A 309 -11.51 3.22 -30.16
N LYS A 310 -11.42 2.01 -29.58
CA LYS A 310 -10.15 1.35 -29.21
C LYS A 310 -9.24 2.29 -28.41
N SER A 311 -9.82 3.14 -27.56
CA SER A 311 -9.09 4.08 -26.71
C SER A 311 -8.28 5.17 -27.45
N LYS A 312 -8.47 5.34 -28.77
CA LYS A 312 -7.78 6.33 -29.60
C LYS A 312 -8.51 7.67 -29.59
N LEU A 313 -8.25 8.47 -28.56
CA LEU A 313 -8.88 9.79 -28.36
C LEU A 313 -8.60 10.76 -29.53
N SER A 314 -7.44 10.65 -30.19
CA SER A 314 -7.07 11.51 -31.32
C SER A 314 -7.97 11.40 -32.56
N LYS A 315 -8.78 10.33 -32.66
CA LYS A 315 -9.72 10.13 -33.78
C LYS A 315 -11.17 10.45 -33.41
N LEU A 316 -11.40 10.97 -32.20
CA LEU A 316 -12.72 11.21 -31.65
C LEU A 316 -12.94 12.70 -31.42
N ASN A 317 -14.13 13.18 -31.78
CA ASN A 317 -14.59 14.47 -31.29
C ASN A 317 -15.27 14.28 -29.92
N MET A 318 -14.58 14.69 -28.85
CA MET A 318 -15.08 14.60 -27.47
C MET A 318 -16.29 15.50 -27.19
N HIS A 319 -16.65 16.40 -28.10
CA HIS A 319 -17.82 17.28 -27.99
C HIS A 319 -19.08 16.69 -28.63
N ASN A 320 -18.98 15.62 -29.43
CA ASN A 320 -20.15 15.01 -30.07
C ASN A 320 -19.89 13.52 -30.33
N ILE A 321 -20.36 12.69 -29.41
CA ILE A 321 -20.19 11.23 -29.47
C ILE A 321 -21.55 10.57 -29.71
N SER A 322 -21.84 10.23 -30.97
CA SER A 322 -23.14 9.72 -31.39
C SER A 322 -23.58 8.38 -30.77
N LYS A 323 -22.63 7.57 -30.29
CA LYS A 323 -22.89 6.25 -29.68
C LYS A 323 -22.68 6.21 -28.16
N ALA A 324 -22.64 7.37 -27.51
CA ALA A 324 -22.58 7.47 -26.06
C ALA A 324 -23.70 8.39 -25.55
N ALA A 325 -24.12 8.20 -24.30
CA ALA A 325 -25.03 9.12 -23.62
C ALA A 325 -24.31 10.41 -23.14
N THR A 326 -22.98 10.43 -23.20
CA THR A 326 -22.14 11.48 -22.64
C THR A 326 -21.12 11.99 -23.66
N ASP A 327 -20.96 13.30 -23.73
CA ASP A 327 -19.85 14.02 -24.37
C ASP A 327 -19.66 15.38 -23.68
N ILE A 328 -18.60 16.13 -24.00
CA ILE A 328 -18.30 17.42 -23.35
C ILE A 328 -19.43 18.43 -23.53
N THR A 329 -20.08 18.46 -24.69
CA THR A 329 -21.18 19.39 -24.97
C THR A 329 -22.38 19.09 -24.08
N ARG A 330 -22.74 17.81 -23.94
CA ARG A 330 -23.83 17.36 -23.07
C ARG A 330 -23.50 17.51 -21.59
N LEU A 331 -22.25 17.26 -21.18
CA LEU A 331 -21.81 17.51 -19.80
C LEU A 331 -21.89 18.99 -19.45
N THR A 332 -21.45 19.86 -20.36
CA THR A 332 -21.53 21.32 -20.20
C THR A 332 -22.99 21.79 -20.17
N ALA A 333 -23.83 21.33 -21.11
CA ALA A 333 -25.25 21.66 -21.16
C ALA A 333 -26.02 21.14 -19.94
N GLY A 334 -25.61 19.99 -19.39
CA GLY A 334 -26.15 19.43 -18.15
C GLY A 334 -25.53 20.00 -16.88
N HIS A 335 -24.71 21.06 -16.98
CA HIS A 335 -24.04 21.72 -15.85
C HIS A 335 -23.28 20.77 -14.91
N VAL A 336 -22.68 19.72 -15.47
CA VAL A 336 -21.92 18.75 -14.67
C VAL A 336 -20.56 19.34 -14.29
N GLY A 337 -20.46 19.86 -13.07
CA GLY A 337 -19.21 20.42 -12.53
C GLY A 337 -18.19 19.38 -12.08
N GLY A 338 -18.62 18.14 -11.84
CA GLY A 338 -17.73 17.04 -11.45
C GLY A 338 -18.30 15.68 -11.81
N GLN A 339 -17.44 14.80 -12.30
CA GLN A 339 -17.79 13.48 -12.79
C GLN A 339 -16.83 12.42 -12.27
N ILE A 340 -17.39 11.37 -11.67
CA ILE A 340 -16.66 10.14 -11.37
C ILE A 340 -16.78 9.23 -12.59
N PHE A 341 -15.69 9.01 -13.31
CA PHE A 341 -15.65 8.10 -14.45
C PHE A 341 -15.29 6.68 -13.99
N ALA A 342 -16.12 5.71 -14.38
CA ALA A 342 -15.89 4.31 -14.11
C ALA A 342 -14.83 3.70 -15.03
N ALA A 343 -13.72 3.25 -14.46
CA ALA A 343 -12.76 2.35 -15.07
C ALA A 343 -13.29 0.92 -14.95
N TYR A 344 -14.20 0.56 -15.84
CA TYR A 344 -14.89 -0.73 -15.85
C TYR A 344 -14.12 -1.80 -16.63
N VAL A 345 -14.14 -3.02 -16.08
CA VAL A 345 -13.57 -4.21 -16.72
C VAL A 345 -14.60 -5.34 -16.69
N LEU A 346 -14.79 -6.00 -17.83
CA LEU A 346 -15.67 -7.17 -17.94
C LEU A 346 -15.28 -8.27 -16.94
N CYS A 347 -16.30 -8.89 -16.33
CA CYS A 347 -16.12 -10.01 -15.40
C CYS A 347 -15.34 -11.20 -16.00
N THR A 348 -15.41 -11.41 -17.32
CA THR A 348 -14.69 -12.49 -18.00
C THR A 348 -13.16 -12.35 -18.01
N ALA A 349 -12.65 -11.17 -17.62
CA ALA A 349 -11.23 -10.86 -17.47
C ALA A 349 -10.68 -11.19 -16.08
N GLN A 350 -11.55 -11.51 -15.11
CA GLN A 350 -11.13 -11.97 -13.79
C GLN A 350 -10.25 -13.21 -13.91
N ASP A 351 -9.19 -13.28 -13.10
CA ASP A 351 -8.13 -14.32 -13.15
C ASP A 351 -7.37 -14.37 -14.49
N LYS A 352 -7.46 -13.32 -15.31
CA LYS A 352 -6.77 -13.19 -16.60
C LYS A 352 -6.08 -11.85 -16.72
N ASP A 353 -6.66 -10.92 -17.47
CA ASP A 353 -6.09 -9.65 -17.86
C ASP A 353 -6.79 -8.45 -17.20
N ALA A 354 -7.60 -8.68 -16.15
CA ALA A 354 -8.36 -7.64 -15.47
C ALA A 354 -7.51 -6.44 -15.03
N VAL A 355 -6.34 -6.69 -14.43
CA VAL A 355 -5.42 -5.61 -13.98
C VAL A 355 -4.94 -4.76 -15.17
N ARG A 356 -4.50 -5.41 -16.26
CA ARG A 356 -4.05 -4.71 -17.47
C ARG A 356 -5.17 -3.87 -18.06
N LEU A 357 -6.38 -4.43 -18.16
CA LEU A 357 -7.54 -3.74 -18.70
C LEU A 357 -7.97 -2.56 -17.82
N ALA A 358 -7.91 -2.71 -16.49
CA ALA A 358 -8.17 -1.60 -15.56
C ALA A 358 -7.14 -0.47 -15.76
N LEU A 359 -5.85 -0.80 -15.90
CA LEU A 359 -4.80 0.18 -16.21
C LEU A 359 -5.08 0.92 -17.53
N GLU A 360 -5.50 0.20 -18.57
CA GLU A 360 -5.86 0.81 -19.86
C GLU A 360 -7.07 1.75 -19.74
N GLN A 361 -8.07 1.42 -18.90
CA GLN A 361 -9.21 2.31 -18.65
C GLN A 361 -8.82 3.54 -17.82
N ILE A 362 -8.01 3.35 -16.78
CA ILE A 362 -7.46 4.44 -15.99
C ILE A 362 -6.67 5.38 -16.90
N ASP A 363 -5.80 4.85 -17.77
CA ASP A 363 -5.04 5.64 -18.75
C ASP A 363 -5.96 6.43 -19.68
N VAL A 364 -7.00 5.82 -20.24
CA VAL A 364 -7.98 6.50 -21.09
C VAL A 364 -8.65 7.66 -20.37
N ILE A 365 -9.12 7.43 -19.14
CA ILE A 365 -9.79 8.47 -18.35
C ILE A 365 -8.81 9.60 -18.02
N ARG A 366 -7.58 9.26 -17.63
CA ARG A 366 -6.54 10.25 -17.36
C ARG A 366 -6.28 11.10 -18.60
N ARG A 367 -5.99 10.49 -19.75
CA ARG A 367 -5.76 11.21 -21.02
C ARG A 367 -6.95 12.05 -21.41
N MET A 368 -8.16 11.51 -21.32
CA MET A 368 -9.40 12.25 -21.58
C MET A 368 -9.49 13.51 -20.70
N CYS A 369 -9.20 13.40 -19.42
CA CYS A 369 -9.32 14.51 -18.49
C CYS A 369 -8.13 15.48 -18.51
N THR A 370 -6.99 15.11 -19.11
CA THR A 370 -5.82 15.98 -19.26
C THR A 370 -5.72 16.63 -20.64
N GLU A 371 -6.16 15.95 -21.69
CA GLU A 371 -6.04 16.41 -23.08
C GLU A 371 -7.17 17.38 -23.49
N ASN A 372 -8.33 17.31 -22.83
CA ASN A 372 -9.46 18.22 -23.09
C ASN A 372 -9.39 19.46 -22.19
N LYS A 373 -9.61 20.65 -22.77
CA LYS A 373 -9.44 21.92 -22.06
C LYS A 373 -10.51 22.15 -21.01
N GLU A 374 -11.69 21.58 -21.21
CA GLU A 374 -12.90 21.70 -20.41
C GLU A 374 -12.93 20.75 -19.22
N MET A 375 -11.99 19.80 -19.16
CA MET A 375 -11.89 18.79 -18.10
C MET A 375 -10.62 18.98 -17.27
N GLU A 376 -10.67 18.50 -16.04
CA GLU A 376 -9.52 18.47 -15.15
C GLU A 376 -9.53 17.21 -14.29
N LEU A 377 -8.44 16.43 -14.33
CA LEU A 377 -8.30 15.30 -13.41
C LEU A 377 -8.03 15.80 -11.99
N VAL A 378 -8.98 15.55 -11.09
CA VAL A 378 -8.86 15.87 -9.66
C VAL A 378 -8.79 14.60 -8.84
N THR A 379 -8.08 14.67 -7.71
CA THR A 379 -7.91 13.52 -6.83
C THR A 379 -8.14 13.85 -5.35
N THR A 380 -8.67 15.04 -5.08
CA THR A 380 -9.01 15.49 -3.73
C THR A 380 -10.36 16.18 -3.76
N ALA A 381 -11.06 16.20 -2.63
CA ALA A 381 -12.31 16.94 -2.50
C ALA A 381 -12.10 18.45 -2.72
N GLU A 382 -10.94 18.99 -2.29
CA GLU A 382 -10.54 20.37 -2.57
C GLU A 382 -10.46 20.63 -4.07
N GLY A 383 -9.73 19.78 -4.82
CA GLY A 383 -9.61 19.92 -6.27
C GLY A 383 -10.98 19.88 -6.97
N MET A 384 -11.89 19.04 -6.49
CA MET A 384 -13.27 18.99 -7.01
C MET A 384 -14.06 20.26 -6.70
N GLY A 385 -13.82 20.91 -5.55
CA GLY A 385 -14.51 22.13 -5.14
C GLY A 385 -13.92 23.42 -5.72
N THR A 386 -12.65 23.42 -6.12
CA THR A 386 -11.95 24.61 -6.66
C THR A 386 -11.82 24.60 -8.17
N SER A 387 -12.05 23.47 -8.85
CA SER A 387 -11.92 23.38 -10.29
C SER A 387 -12.94 24.29 -10.98
N THR A 388 -12.46 25.08 -11.94
CA THR A 388 -13.32 25.88 -12.84
C THR A 388 -13.72 25.09 -14.09
N LYS A 389 -13.31 23.82 -14.16
CA LYS A 389 -13.52 22.88 -15.26
C LYS A 389 -14.38 21.71 -14.77
N ILE A 390 -14.75 20.82 -15.68
CA ILE A 390 -15.43 19.57 -15.31
C ILE A 390 -14.41 18.69 -14.56
N ALA A 391 -14.58 18.59 -13.25
CA ALA A 391 -13.68 17.86 -12.37
C ALA A 391 -13.85 16.34 -12.55
N CYS A 392 -12.86 15.68 -13.15
CA CYS A 392 -12.85 14.24 -13.32
C CYS A 392 -12.26 13.52 -12.10
N LEU A 393 -12.96 12.52 -11.59
CA LEU A 393 -12.42 11.51 -10.68
C LEU A 393 -12.46 10.14 -11.34
N ILE A 394 -11.63 9.22 -10.85
CA ILE A 394 -11.57 7.84 -11.35
C ILE A 394 -12.10 6.91 -10.27
N SER A 395 -13.08 6.08 -10.62
CA SER A 395 -13.54 4.95 -9.83
C SER A 395 -13.24 3.65 -10.56
N ILE A 396 -12.86 2.60 -9.85
CA ILE A 396 -12.80 1.25 -10.42
C ILE A 396 -14.13 0.56 -10.20
N GLU A 397 -14.71 0.01 -11.27
CA GLU A 397 -15.99 -0.71 -11.18
C GLU A 397 -15.74 -2.22 -11.17
N GLY A 398 -15.52 -2.76 -9.98
CA GLY A 398 -15.37 -4.19 -9.72
C GLY A 398 -13.99 -4.56 -9.15
N GLY A 399 -14.01 -5.19 -7.98
CA GLY A 399 -12.82 -5.57 -7.23
C GLY A 399 -11.99 -6.68 -7.87
N HIS A 400 -12.50 -7.38 -8.90
CA HIS A 400 -11.68 -8.30 -9.71
C HIS A 400 -10.53 -7.57 -10.41
N SER A 401 -10.63 -6.25 -10.58
CA SER A 401 -9.58 -5.40 -11.12
C SER A 401 -8.30 -5.37 -10.28
N ILE A 402 -8.38 -5.62 -8.96
CA ILE A 402 -7.19 -5.70 -8.10
C ILE A 402 -6.58 -7.09 -8.05
N ASP A 403 -7.21 -8.09 -8.67
CA ASP A 403 -6.75 -9.48 -8.69
C ASP A 403 -6.34 -10.01 -7.29
N SER A 404 -7.19 -9.73 -6.30
CA SER A 404 -6.97 -10.07 -4.89
C SER A 404 -5.60 -9.61 -4.34
N SER A 405 -5.11 -8.46 -4.80
CA SER A 405 -3.82 -7.89 -4.41
C SER A 405 -3.97 -6.47 -3.84
N LEU A 406 -3.68 -6.31 -2.55
CA LEU A 406 -3.58 -5.00 -1.90
C LEU A 406 -2.50 -4.10 -2.51
N PRO A 407 -1.33 -4.61 -2.96
CA PRO A 407 -0.40 -3.82 -3.77
C PRO A 407 -1.05 -3.20 -5.01
N THR A 408 -1.86 -3.96 -5.75
CA THR A 408 -2.55 -3.47 -6.94
C THR A 408 -3.52 -2.33 -6.58
N LEU A 409 -4.29 -2.51 -5.50
CA LEU A 409 -5.17 -1.45 -4.95
C LEU A 409 -4.39 -0.16 -4.64
N ARG A 410 -3.23 -0.26 -3.98
CA ARG A 410 -2.38 0.90 -3.69
C ARG A 410 -1.83 1.55 -4.95
N MET A 411 -1.44 0.76 -5.95
CA MET A 411 -0.96 1.29 -7.23
C MET A 411 -2.08 2.05 -7.97
N PHE A 412 -3.31 1.54 -7.97
CA PHE A 412 -4.45 2.26 -8.51
C PHE A 412 -4.72 3.58 -7.79
N TYR A 413 -4.61 3.60 -6.46
CA TYR A 413 -4.71 4.84 -5.70
C TYR A 413 -3.66 5.89 -6.14
N LEU A 414 -2.40 5.46 -6.33
CA LEU A 414 -1.33 6.32 -6.82
C LEU A 414 -1.58 6.84 -8.25
N LEU A 415 -2.27 6.04 -9.09
CA LEU A 415 -2.69 6.44 -10.44
C LEU A 415 -3.90 7.37 -10.46
N GLY A 416 -4.43 7.78 -9.30
CA GLY A 416 -5.50 8.76 -9.18
C GLY A 416 -6.89 8.16 -8.92
N VAL A 417 -7.00 6.85 -8.72
CA VAL A 417 -8.27 6.22 -8.35
C VAL A 417 -8.67 6.64 -6.93
N ARG A 418 -9.94 7.04 -6.76
CA ARG A 418 -10.48 7.52 -5.48
C ARG A 418 -11.69 6.76 -4.97
N SER A 419 -12.23 5.84 -5.77
CA SER A 419 -13.29 4.93 -5.35
C SER A 419 -13.09 3.56 -6.01
N MET A 420 -13.57 2.50 -5.38
CA MET A 420 -13.65 1.17 -6.00
C MET A 420 -14.92 0.44 -5.55
N ALA A 421 -15.69 -0.04 -6.53
CA ALA A 421 -16.78 -0.98 -6.29
C ALA A 421 -16.21 -2.36 -5.95
N LEU A 422 -16.64 -2.95 -4.84
CA LEU A 422 -16.06 -4.21 -4.35
C LEU A 422 -16.31 -5.40 -5.30
N THR A 423 -17.43 -5.36 -6.02
CA THR A 423 -17.81 -6.34 -7.04
C THR A 423 -18.39 -5.63 -8.25
N HIS A 424 -18.48 -6.32 -9.39
CA HIS A 424 -19.40 -5.96 -10.47
C HIS A 424 -20.49 -7.07 -10.51
N ASN A 425 -20.98 -7.49 -11.67
CA ASN A 425 -21.93 -8.60 -11.84
C ASN A 425 -21.36 -10.00 -11.55
N CYS A 426 -20.15 -10.09 -11.04
CA CYS A 426 -19.42 -11.30 -10.68
C CYS A 426 -18.85 -11.19 -9.26
N ASN A 427 -18.75 -12.32 -8.58
CA ASN A 427 -18.10 -12.39 -7.27
C ASN A 427 -16.59 -12.26 -7.45
N THR A 428 -15.94 -11.61 -6.49
CA THR A 428 -14.49 -11.75 -6.31
C THR A 428 -14.22 -12.92 -5.35
N PRO A 429 -12.98 -13.41 -5.22
CA PRO A 429 -12.65 -14.43 -4.20
C PRO A 429 -12.95 -13.99 -2.76
N TRP A 430 -13.27 -12.71 -2.55
CA TRP A 430 -13.36 -12.08 -1.24
C TRP A 430 -14.62 -11.25 -0.99
N ALA A 431 -15.48 -11.04 -1.99
CA ALA A 431 -16.77 -10.34 -1.87
C ALA A 431 -17.81 -10.90 -2.85
N GLU A 432 -19.05 -11.01 -2.39
CA GLU A 432 -20.19 -11.53 -3.16
C GLU A 432 -20.96 -10.40 -3.87
N THR A 433 -21.39 -10.64 -5.11
CA THR A 433 -22.21 -9.74 -5.94
C THR A 433 -23.71 -9.96 -5.71
N SER A 434 -24.55 -8.98 -6.06
CA SER A 434 -26.00 -9.12 -6.12
C SER A 434 -26.51 -9.87 -7.37
N SER A 435 -25.61 -10.16 -8.32
CA SER A 435 -25.92 -10.79 -9.59
C SER A 435 -25.73 -12.31 -9.52
N SER A 436 -26.66 -13.06 -10.13
CA SER A 436 -26.55 -14.52 -10.30
C SER A 436 -25.92 -14.93 -11.63
N LEU A 437 -25.43 -13.98 -12.44
CA LEU A 437 -24.88 -14.24 -13.79
C LEU A 437 -23.62 -15.12 -13.77
N TYR A 438 -22.82 -15.03 -12.71
CA TYR A 438 -21.62 -15.83 -12.53
C TYR A 438 -21.65 -16.48 -11.14
N SER A 439 -21.52 -17.80 -11.08
CA SER A 439 -21.52 -18.57 -9.82
C SER A 439 -20.12 -18.79 -9.24
N ASN A 440 -19.07 -18.40 -9.96
CA ASN A 440 -17.68 -18.51 -9.51
C ASN A 440 -17.50 -17.73 -8.20
N TYR A 441 -16.68 -18.26 -7.29
CA TYR A 441 -16.37 -17.67 -5.97
C TYR A 441 -17.59 -17.42 -5.07
N GLN A 442 -18.77 -17.94 -5.40
CA GLN A 442 -19.92 -17.89 -4.50
C GLN A 442 -19.65 -18.75 -3.27
N GLN A 443 -19.78 -18.15 -2.07
CA GLN A 443 -19.52 -18.82 -0.81
C GLN A 443 -20.83 -19.04 -0.05
N LYS A 444 -20.98 -20.22 0.57
CA LYS A 444 -22.09 -20.46 1.50
C LYS A 444 -21.81 -19.73 2.80
N ASN A 445 -22.72 -18.84 3.19
CA ASN A 445 -22.72 -18.13 4.48
C ASN A 445 -21.55 -17.16 4.73
N ASN A 446 -20.81 -16.75 3.69
CA ASN A 446 -19.72 -15.78 3.83
C ASN A 446 -19.66 -14.81 2.65
N SER A 447 -20.37 -13.70 2.75
CA SER A 447 -20.46 -12.69 1.69
C SER A 447 -19.22 -11.79 1.61
N LEU A 448 -18.46 -11.64 2.71
CA LEU A 448 -17.23 -10.84 2.77
C LEU A 448 -16.18 -11.58 3.60
N THR A 449 -15.13 -12.06 2.93
CA THR A 449 -14.07 -12.84 3.59
C THR A 449 -13.17 -11.95 4.45
N ASP A 450 -12.29 -12.56 5.25
CA ASP A 450 -11.30 -11.80 6.02
C ASP A 450 -10.31 -11.04 5.12
N PHE A 451 -10.02 -11.56 3.92
CA PHE A 451 -9.29 -10.79 2.93
C PHE A 451 -10.11 -9.59 2.42
N GLY A 452 -11.41 -9.77 2.18
CA GLY A 452 -12.31 -8.67 1.80
C GLY A 452 -12.39 -7.58 2.86
N LYS A 453 -12.44 -7.96 4.15
CA LYS A 453 -12.32 -7.02 5.27
C LYS A 453 -10.98 -6.28 5.26
N ALA A 454 -9.88 -6.97 4.97
CA ALA A 454 -8.57 -6.34 4.83
C ALA A 454 -8.51 -5.36 3.63
N VAL A 455 -9.18 -5.66 2.52
CA VAL A 455 -9.34 -4.73 1.39
C VAL A 455 -10.08 -3.46 1.85
N VAL A 456 -11.22 -3.59 2.52
CA VAL A 456 -11.99 -2.45 3.07
C VAL A 456 -11.14 -1.63 4.04
N SER A 457 -10.43 -2.28 4.97
CA SER A 457 -9.51 -1.61 5.89
C SER A 457 -8.39 -0.85 5.17
N GLU A 458 -7.82 -1.41 4.11
CA GLU A 458 -6.79 -0.75 3.30
C GLU A 458 -7.37 0.44 2.52
N MET A 459 -8.59 0.34 1.99
CA MET A 459 -9.29 1.46 1.36
C MET A 459 -9.53 2.59 2.35
N ASN A 460 -10.01 2.28 3.56
CA ASN A 460 -10.16 3.27 4.63
C ASN A 460 -8.80 3.92 4.99
N ARG A 461 -7.72 3.12 5.10
CA ARG A 461 -6.37 3.63 5.39
C ARG A 461 -5.84 4.57 4.29
N LEU A 462 -6.12 4.26 3.02
CA LEU A 462 -5.73 5.08 1.88
C LEU A 462 -6.58 6.35 1.74
N GLY A 463 -7.79 6.38 2.30
CA GLY A 463 -8.78 7.40 1.98
C GLY A 463 -9.38 7.18 0.58
N MET A 464 -9.57 5.92 0.19
CA MET A 464 -10.31 5.53 -1.01
C MET A 464 -11.75 5.20 -0.62
N LEU A 465 -12.72 5.75 -1.35
CA LEU A 465 -14.14 5.49 -1.13
C LEU A 465 -14.46 4.03 -1.43
N VAL A 466 -15.17 3.39 -0.49
CA VAL A 466 -15.68 2.03 -0.65
C VAL A 466 -17.04 2.12 -1.33
N ASP A 467 -17.17 1.53 -2.51
CA ASP A 467 -18.42 1.52 -3.26
C ASP A 467 -19.09 0.14 -3.19
N LEU A 468 -20.36 0.15 -2.79
CA LEU A 468 -21.21 -1.01 -2.56
C LEU A 468 -22.18 -1.27 -3.71
N SER A 469 -22.18 -0.45 -4.76
CA SER A 469 -22.91 -0.82 -5.97
C SER A 469 -22.43 -2.18 -6.51
N HIS A 470 -23.38 -2.98 -7.01
CA HIS A 470 -23.28 -4.39 -7.40
C HIS A 470 -23.05 -5.40 -6.27
N SER A 471 -22.73 -4.99 -5.05
CA SER A 471 -22.47 -5.95 -3.97
C SER A 471 -23.75 -6.63 -3.50
N SER A 472 -23.65 -7.90 -3.06
CA SER A 472 -24.78 -8.59 -2.44
C SER A 472 -25.19 -7.86 -1.17
N TRP A 473 -26.45 -7.96 -0.75
CA TRP A 473 -26.88 -7.34 0.51
C TRP A 473 -26.11 -7.88 1.71
N GLY A 474 -25.68 -9.16 1.66
CA GLY A 474 -24.78 -9.73 2.65
C GLY A 474 -23.43 -9.01 2.68
N THR A 475 -22.82 -8.79 1.52
CA THR A 475 -21.55 -8.06 1.40
C THR A 475 -21.71 -6.64 1.92
N ALA A 476 -22.74 -5.92 1.45
CA ALA A 476 -23.01 -4.56 1.88
C ALA A 476 -23.20 -4.45 3.40
N ARG A 477 -23.99 -5.34 4.02
CA ARG A 477 -24.14 -5.40 5.49
C ARG A 477 -22.81 -5.66 6.19
N ALA A 478 -21.99 -6.57 5.68
CA ALA A 478 -20.70 -6.89 6.27
C ALA A 478 -19.74 -5.68 6.19
N VAL A 479 -19.75 -4.96 5.07
CA VAL A 479 -18.92 -3.77 4.88
C VAL A 479 -19.40 -2.59 5.72
N LEU A 480 -20.70 -2.32 5.79
CA LEU A 480 -21.25 -1.25 6.62
C LEU A 480 -20.92 -1.44 8.11
N LYS A 481 -20.86 -2.70 8.57
CA LYS A 481 -20.44 -3.04 9.94
C LYS A 481 -18.92 -2.97 10.17
N HIS A 482 -18.12 -3.10 9.12
CA HIS A 482 -16.65 -3.21 9.21
C HIS A 482 -15.92 -1.91 8.84
N SER A 483 -16.46 -1.12 7.91
CA SER A 483 -15.83 0.09 7.39
C SER A 483 -15.76 1.15 8.49
N ALA A 484 -14.56 1.72 8.67
CA ALA A 484 -14.33 2.83 9.61
C ALA A 484 -14.66 4.20 9.01
N ALA A 485 -15.01 4.26 7.72
CA ALA A 485 -15.37 5.48 7.01
C ALA A 485 -16.72 5.31 6.30
N PRO A 486 -17.41 6.44 6.02
CA PRO A 486 -18.60 6.44 5.20
C PRO A 486 -18.37 5.75 3.85
N VAL A 487 -19.29 4.88 3.47
CA VAL A 487 -19.29 4.18 2.18
C VAL A 487 -20.24 4.87 1.19
N ILE A 488 -20.14 4.50 -0.08
CA ILE A 488 -21.07 4.96 -1.10
C ILE A 488 -21.76 3.79 -1.80
N PHE A 489 -22.94 4.04 -2.36
CA PHE A 489 -23.47 3.29 -3.48
C PHE A 489 -23.45 4.24 -4.67
N SER A 490 -22.48 4.07 -5.58
CA SER A 490 -22.26 5.04 -6.65
C SER A 490 -23.36 5.08 -7.72
N HIS A 491 -24.12 4.00 -7.87
CA HIS A 491 -25.25 3.89 -8.80
C HIS A 491 -26.21 2.76 -8.40
N SER A 492 -26.96 2.95 -7.33
CA SER A 492 -28.05 2.05 -6.91
C SER A 492 -29.30 2.83 -6.53
N SER A 493 -30.47 2.21 -6.66
CA SER A 493 -31.78 2.83 -6.36
C SER A 493 -32.48 2.10 -5.20
N ALA A 494 -33.70 2.50 -4.86
CA ALA A 494 -34.46 1.96 -3.73
C ALA A 494 -35.14 0.62 -4.08
N TYR A 495 -34.93 -0.41 -3.25
CA TYR A 495 -35.52 -1.74 -3.49
C TYR A 495 -37.03 -1.76 -3.29
N ALA A 496 -37.54 -0.98 -2.34
CA ALA A 496 -38.97 -0.85 -2.08
C ALA A 496 -39.76 -0.31 -3.28
N ILE A 497 -39.12 0.52 -4.12
CA ILE A 497 -39.73 1.08 -5.34
C ILE A 497 -39.63 0.09 -6.50
N CYS A 498 -38.45 -0.50 -6.69
CA CYS A 498 -38.23 -1.52 -7.70
C CYS A 498 -37.43 -2.68 -7.10
N ASN A 499 -38.05 -3.87 -7.05
CA ASN A 499 -37.57 -5.07 -6.37
C ASN A 499 -36.43 -5.79 -7.11
N ASN A 500 -35.42 -5.03 -7.54
CA ASN A 500 -34.25 -5.52 -8.24
C ASN A 500 -33.10 -5.79 -7.26
N THR A 501 -32.35 -6.89 -7.40
CA THR A 501 -31.22 -7.20 -6.50
C THR A 501 -30.11 -6.15 -6.53
N ARG A 502 -30.04 -5.31 -7.58
CA ARG A 502 -29.12 -4.16 -7.65
C ARG A 502 -29.50 -2.98 -6.76
N ASN A 503 -30.73 -2.96 -6.25
CA ASN A 503 -31.26 -1.90 -5.40
C ASN A 503 -31.06 -2.19 -3.91
N VAL A 504 -31.10 -1.11 -3.13
CA VAL A 504 -30.80 -1.11 -1.69
C VAL A 504 -32.10 -1.26 -0.91
N PRO A 505 -32.26 -2.33 -0.10
CA PRO A 505 -33.41 -2.51 0.77
C PRO A 505 -33.38 -1.59 1.99
N ASP A 506 -34.55 -1.33 2.56
CA ASP A 506 -34.73 -0.31 3.61
C ASP A 506 -33.91 -0.62 4.87
N ASP A 507 -33.74 -1.90 5.22
CA ASP A 507 -32.87 -2.31 6.32
C ASP A 507 -31.40 -1.90 6.08
N LEU A 508 -30.95 -1.98 4.83
CA LEU A 508 -29.62 -1.57 4.42
C LEU A 508 -29.48 -0.04 4.32
N LEU A 509 -30.56 0.67 3.99
CA LEU A 509 -30.60 2.14 4.05
C LEU A 509 -30.48 2.66 5.48
N LEU A 510 -31.09 1.99 6.46
CA LEU A 510 -30.92 2.31 7.88
C LEU A 510 -29.47 2.12 8.34
N LEU A 511 -28.83 1.02 7.94
CA LEU A 511 -27.40 0.80 8.20
C LEU A 511 -26.50 1.83 7.48
N LEU A 512 -26.89 2.25 6.27
CA LEU A 512 -26.18 3.29 5.53
C LEU A 512 -26.29 4.65 6.23
N LYS A 513 -27.46 4.96 6.81
CA LYS A 513 -27.70 6.15 7.64
C LYS A 513 -26.79 6.15 8.87
N GLU A 514 -26.73 5.05 9.61
CA GLU A 514 -25.82 4.89 10.77
C GLU A 514 -24.33 5.02 10.37
N ASN A 515 -23.97 4.52 9.19
CA ASN A 515 -22.61 4.65 8.66
C ASN A 515 -22.28 6.09 8.19
N GLY A 516 -23.28 6.96 7.99
CA GLY A 516 -23.12 8.27 7.38
C GLY A 516 -22.79 8.21 5.88
N GLY A 517 -23.11 7.10 5.23
CA GLY A 517 -22.81 6.86 3.82
C GLY A 517 -23.77 7.55 2.86
N LEU A 518 -23.46 7.47 1.56
CA LEU A 518 -24.22 8.15 0.50
C LEU A 518 -24.74 7.17 -0.54
N ILE A 519 -26.01 7.27 -0.91
CA ILE A 519 -26.56 6.62 -2.10
C ILE A 519 -26.67 7.62 -3.26
N MET A 520 -26.10 7.24 -4.40
CA MET A 520 -26.19 7.97 -5.66
C MET A 520 -27.15 7.19 -6.57
N VAL A 521 -28.32 7.77 -6.82
CA VAL A 521 -29.46 7.10 -7.46
C VAL A 521 -29.13 6.74 -8.91
N ASN A 522 -29.41 5.49 -9.30
CA ASN A 522 -29.22 5.02 -10.67
C ASN A 522 -30.42 5.41 -11.54
N PHE A 523 -30.19 5.73 -12.82
CA PHE A 523 -31.22 6.13 -13.78
C PHE A 523 -31.63 5.02 -14.76
N TYR A 524 -31.09 3.81 -14.62
CA TYR A 524 -31.44 2.69 -15.48
C TYR A 524 -32.90 2.25 -15.27
N SER A 525 -33.70 2.24 -16.34
CA SER A 525 -35.16 2.02 -16.26
C SER A 525 -35.55 0.76 -15.49
N ASN A 526 -34.83 -0.34 -15.68
CA ASN A 526 -35.14 -1.60 -14.99
C ASN A 526 -34.75 -1.62 -13.50
N PHE A 527 -34.01 -0.61 -13.01
CA PHE A 527 -33.69 -0.43 -11.60
C PHE A 527 -34.56 0.64 -10.93
N VAL A 528 -35.26 1.47 -11.70
CA VAL A 528 -36.10 2.55 -11.15
C VAL A 528 -37.58 2.25 -11.33
N ALA A 529 -37.99 1.84 -12.54
CA ALA A 529 -39.37 1.56 -12.89
C ALA A 529 -39.70 0.07 -12.97
N CYS A 530 -38.72 -0.82 -12.77
CA CYS A 530 -38.86 -2.27 -12.95
C CYS A 530 -39.46 -2.64 -14.33
N SER A 531 -39.31 -1.75 -15.31
CA SER A 531 -39.84 -1.88 -16.66
C SER A 531 -38.97 -1.10 -17.63
N ASN A 532 -39.14 -1.37 -18.93
CA ASN A 532 -38.41 -0.67 -19.99
C ASN A 532 -38.86 0.78 -20.18
N ASN A 533 -40.00 1.18 -19.61
CA ASN A 533 -40.57 2.51 -19.73
C ASN A 533 -40.48 3.24 -18.38
N ALA A 534 -39.35 3.91 -18.15
CA ALA A 534 -39.19 4.84 -17.04
C ALA A 534 -39.31 6.27 -17.58
N ASN A 535 -40.13 7.09 -16.93
CA ASN A 535 -40.11 8.55 -17.06
C ASN A 535 -39.49 9.13 -15.77
N VAL A 536 -39.22 10.43 -15.73
CA VAL A 536 -38.52 11.01 -14.58
C VAL A 536 -39.45 11.16 -13.35
N SER A 537 -40.77 11.12 -13.53
CA SER A 537 -41.73 11.09 -12.42
C SER A 537 -41.55 9.84 -11.55
N ILE A 538 -41.37 8.66 -12.17
CA ILE A 538 -41.04 7.41 -11.46
C ILE A 538 -39.69 7.50 -10.74
N LEU A 539 -38.74 8.26 -11.29
CA LEU A 539 -37.42 8.48 -10.70
C LEU A 539 -37.44 9.47 -9.53
N ALA A 540 -38.30 10.48 -9.59
CA ALA A 540 -38.49 11.50 -8.56
C ALA A 540 -39.40 11.03 -7.41
N GLY A 541 -40.08 9.89 -7.56
CA GLY A 541 -41.04 9.39 -6.57
C GLY A 541 -42.31 10.22 -6.49
N THR A 542 -42.68 10.89 -7.59
CA THR A 542 -43.86 11.76 -7.77
C THR A 542 -44.79 11.18 -8.82
#